data_AF-A0A8S3FSL1-F1
#
_entry.id   AF-A0A8S3FSL1-F1
#
_cell.length_a   1.000
_cell.length_b   1.000
_cell.length_c   1.000
_cell.angle_alpha   90.00
_cell.angle_beta   90.00
_cell.angle_gamma   90.00
#
_symmetry.space_group_name_H-M   'P 1'
#
loop_
_entity.id
_entity.type
_entity.pdbx_description
1 polymer ?
#
loop_
_entity_poly.entity_id
_entity_poly.type
_entity_poly.pdbx_seq_one_letter_code
_entity_poly.pdbx_strand_id
1 'polypeptide(L)'
;YLDLSNNELQHIPRSENDQYSNLVKLALSNNQIHRLALTDIRAYPRLQQLDLSSNRLQYVDMLLVHHLKNLKQLFLNSNMLRTLTNNITFPNNFHLKLSSNPLECDCRLRWLRNALHRVEYPIYHDDPQCETPKALADKKIVALRDEQFVCGPIISKPDLTVLIATTGEVATLRCDVSCLRFTVLSIK
;
A
#
# COMPACT_ATOMS: atom_id res chain seq x y z
N TYR A 1 10.17 -23.83 -8.40
CA TYR A 1 10.79 -22.60 -7.87
C TYR A 1 11.48 -21.94 -9.04
N LEU A 2 11.42 -20.62 -9.15
CA LEU A 2 12.06 -19.84 -10.21
C LEU A 2 12.70 -18.63 -9.56
N ASP A 3 13.98 -18.44 -9.82
CA ASP A 3 14.75 -17.29 -9.37
C ASP A 3 15.16 -16.45 -10.57
N LEU A 4 14.75 -15.19 -10.56
CA LEU A 4 15.06 -14.16 -11.52
C LEU A 4 15.59 -12.92 -10.81
N SER A 5 16.10 -13.09 -9.58
CA SER A 5 16.67 -12.00 -8.79
C SER A 5 17.95 -11.46 -9.43
N ASN A 6 18.28 -10.20 -9.13
CA ASN A 6 19.50 -9.52 -9.61
C ASN A 6 19.58 -9.42 -11.15
N ASN A 7 18.47 -9.04 -11.76
CA ASN A 7 18.40 -8.76 -13.20
C ASN A 7 17.91 -7.32 -13.42
N GLU A 8 17.65 -6.97 -14.67
CA GLU A 8 17.14 -5.66 -15.06
C GLU A 8 15.67 -5.70 -15.47
N LEU A 9 14.90 -6.65 -14.91
CA LEU A 9 13.51 -6.84 -15.28
C LEU A 9 12.69 -5.61 -14.87
N GLN A 10 11.95 -5.06 -15.84
CA GLN A 10 11.02 -3.95 -15.61
C GLN A 10 9.59 -4.42 -15.39
N HIS A 11 9.30 -5.67 -15.76
CA HIS A 11 8.00 -6.30 -15.69
C HIS A 11 8.13 -7.74 -15.18
N ILE A 12 7.06 -8.23 -14.54
CA ILE A 12 6.97 -9.63 -14.14
C ILE A 12 6.76 -10.47 -15.41
N PRO A 13 7.50 -11.58 -15.59
CA PRO A 13 7.33 -12.45 -16.73
C PRO A 13 5.88 -12.93 -16.85
N ARG A 14 5.34 -12.90 -18.06
CA ARG A 14 4.02 -13.46 -18.35
C ARG A 14 4.17 -14.92 -18.77
N SER A 15 3.13 -15.72 -18.49
CA SER A 15 3.02 -17.08 -19.02
C SER A 15 2.07 -17.06 -20.21
N GLU A 16 2.55 -17.50 -21.37
CA GLU A 16 1.71 -17.63 -22.57
C GLU A 16 1.13 -19.06 -22.72
N ASN A 17 1.74 -20.08 -22.10
CA ASN A 17 1.35 -21.50 -22.25
C ASN A 17 1.35 -22.26 -20.90
N ASP A 18 0.78 -21.69 -19.84
CA ASP A 18 0.72 -22.31 -18.50
C ASP A 18 2.07 -22.81 -17.94
N GLN A 19 3.19 -22.29 -18.44
CA GLN A 19 4.55 -22.71 -18.10
C GLN A 19 4.81 -22.61 -16.59
N TYR A 20 4.18 -21.63 -15.93
CA TYR A 20 4.35 -21.37 -14.50
C TYR A 20 3.19 -21.88 -13.64
N SER A 21 2.29 -22.70 -14.18
CA SER A 21 1.14 -23.26 -13.47
C SER A 21 1.50 -24.02 -12.19
N ASN A 22 2.66 -24.68 -12.17
CA ASN A 22 3.20 -25.43 -11.03
C ASN A 22 4.17 -24.63 -10.16
N LEU A 23 4.37 -23.34 -10.45
CA LEU A 23 5.34 -22.54 -9.73
C LEU A 23 4.83 -22.19 -8.32
N VAL A 24 5.56 -22.68 -7.32
CA VAL A 24 5.25 -22.44 -5.89
C VAL A 24 5.96 -21.20 -5.34
N LYS A 25 7.10 -20.82 -5.92
CA LYS A 25 7.96 -19.75 -5.43
C LYS A 25 8.57 -19.00 -6.60
N LEU A 26 8.46 -17.68 -6.57
CA LEU A 26 9.00 -16.76 -7.56
C LEU A 26 9.84 -15.70 -6.85
N ALA A 27 11.13 -15.65 -7.15
CA ALA A 27 12.03 -14.63 -6.65
C ALA A 27 12.37 -13.63 -7.77
N LEU A 28 12.03 -12.36 -7.54
CA LEU A 28 12.24 -11.23 -8.45
C LEU A 28 12.97 -10.09 -7.73
N SER A 29 13.68 -10.39 -6.64
CA SER A 29 14.36 -9.39 -5.83
C SER A 29 15.45 -8.67 -6.62
N ASN A 30 15.76 -7.42 -6.29
CA ASN A 30 16.84 -6.65 -6.92
C ASN A 30 16.66 -6.56 -8.45
N ASN A 31 15.50 -6.03 -8.87
CA ASN A 31 15.16 -5.76 -10.27
C ASN A 31 14.69 -4.30 -10.41
N GLN A 32 14.10 -3.95 -11.55
CA GLN A 32 13.59 -2.62 -11.85
C GLN A 32 12.07 -2.63 -12.06
N ILE A 33 11.34 -3.48 -11.35
CA ILE A 33 9.89 -3.61 -11.52
C ILE A 33 9.18 -2.43 -10.86
N HIS A 34 8.38 -1.70 -11.63
CA HIS A 34 7.68 -0.49 -11.16
C HIS A 34 6.19 -0.72 -10.89
N ARG A 35 5.61 -1.78 -11.45
CA ARG A 35 4.18 -2.10 -11.35
C ARG A 35 3.96 -3.59 -11.16
N LEU A 36 2.96 -3.91 -10.35
CA LEU A 36 2.42 -5.25 -10.13
C LEU A 36 0.94 -5.23 -10.48
N ALA A 37 0.55 -5.77 -11.64
CA ALA A 37 -0.86 -5.86 -12.02
C ALA A 37 -1.44 -7.23 -11.68
N LEU A 38 -2.75 -7.27 -11.40
CA LEU A 38 -3.49 -8.53 -11.18
C LEU A 38 -3.38 -9.49 -12.38
N THR A 39 -3.20 -8.98 -13.60
CA THR A 39 -3.02 -9.81 -14.79
C THR A 39 -1.67 -10.53 -14.80
N ASP A 40 -0.63 -9.93 -14.23
CA ASP A 40 0.72 -10.51 -14.24
C ASP A 40 0.82 -11.70 -13.28
N ILE A 41 0.03 -11.69 -12.20
CA ILE A 41 0.03 -12.76 -11.20
C ILE A 41 -0.87 -13.95 -11.53
N ARG A 42 -1.85 -13.79 -12.43
CA ARG A 42 -2.80 -14.87 -12.82
C ARG A 42 -2.10 -16.08 -13.43
N ALA A 43 -0.92 -15.88 -14.00
CA ALA A 43 -0.05 -16.93 -14.52
C ALA A 43 0.48 -17.91 -13.46
N TYR A 44 0.34 -17.58 -12.16
CA TYR A 44 0.96 -18.32 -11.06
C TYR A 44 -0.08 -18.83 -10.03
N PRO A 45 -1.03 -19.71 -10.43
CA PRO A 45 -2.15 -20.11 -9.57
C PRO A 45 -1.75 -20.87 -8.29
N ARG A 46 -0.58 -21.52 -8.29
CA ARG A 46 -0.03 -22.31 -7.16
C ARG A 46 1.01 -21.56 -6.33
N LEU A 47 1.21 -20.26 -6.59
CA LEU A 47 2.25 -19.48 -5.93
C LEU A 47 1.99 -19.35 -4.44
N GLN A 48 2.99 -19.69 -3.63
CA GLN A 48 2.99 -19.58 -2.18
C GLN A 48 3.94 -18.49 -1.68
N GLN A 49 4.99 -18.19 -2.45
CA GLN A 49 5.98 -17.17 -2.10
C GLN A 49 6.28 -16.27 -3.31
N LEU A 50 6.13 -14.97 -3.12
CA LEU A 50 6.50 -13.94 -4.09
C LEU A 50 7.48 -12.96 -3.43
N ASP A 51 8.69 -12.91 -3.97
CA ASP A 51 9.70 -11.93 -3.54
C ASP A 51 9.86 -10.84 -4.59
N LEU A 52 9.43 -9.63 -4.24
CA LEU A 52 9.55 -8.40 -5.03
C LEU A 52 10.37 -7.34 -4.27
N SER A 53 11.19 -7.77 -3.32
CA SER A 53 12.03 -6.86 -2.54
C SER A 53 13.06 -6.14 -3.42
N SER A 54 13.52 -4.97 -2.99
CA SER A 54 14.54 -4.19 -3.72
C SER A 54 14.15 -3.93 -5.19
N ASN A 55 12.95 -3.42 -5.40
CA ASN A 55 12.43 -3.04 -6.71
C ASN A 55 11.99 -1.55 -6.66
N ARG A 56 11.18 -1.10 -7.62
CA ARG A 56 10.74 0.30 -7.74
C ARG A 56 9.21 0.42 -7.69
N LEU A 57 8.55 -0.52 -7.00
CA LEU A 57 7.08 -0.53 -6.89
C LEU A 57 6.61 0.71 -6.12
N GLN A 58 5.65 1.43 -6.71
CA GLN A 58 5.01 2.60 -6.09
C GLN A 58 3.59 2.32 -5.62
N TYR A 59 2.96 1.29 -6.20
CA TYR A 59 1.60 0.89 -5.96
C TYR A 59 1.51 -0.63 -5.93
N VAL A 60 0.76 -1.15 -4.97
CA VAL A 60 0.37 -2.56 -4.91
C VAL A 60 -1.11 -2.65 -4.53
N ASP A 61 -1.86 -3.37 -5.35
CA ASP A 61 -3.25 -3.74 -5.09
C ASP A 61 -3.32 -4.96 -4.18
N MET A 62 -3.74 -4.80 -2.93
CA MET A 62 -3.79 -5.93 -2.00
C MET A 62 -4.88 -6.95 -2.31
N LEU A 63 -5.81 -6.68 -3.24
CA LEU A 63 -6.72 -7.71 -3.75
C LEU A 63 -5.96 -8.87 -4.42
N LEU A 64 -4.68 -8.70 -4.77
CA LEU A 64 -3.84 -9.79 -5.26
C LEU A 64 -3.79 -10.99 -4.31
N VAL A 65 -3.86 -10.74 -2.99
CA VAL A 65 -3.77 -11.81 -1.97
C VAL A 65 -4.99 -12.73 -2.05
N HIS A 66 -6.15 -12.20 -2.43
CA HIS A 66 -7.37 -13.00 -2.64
C HIS A 66 -7.35 -13.76 -3.97
N HIS A 67 -6.67 -13.23 -4.99
CA HIS A 67 -6.52 -13.90 -6.28
C HIS A 67 -5.50 -15.04 -6.20
N LEU A 68 -4.38 -14.81 -5.52
CA LEU A 68 -3.36 -15.81 -5.23
C LEU A 68 -3.72 -16.56 -3.95
N LYS A 69 -4.75 -17.42 -4.02
CA LYS A 69 -5.31 -18.15 -2.86
C LYS A 69 -4.28 -18.97 -2.06
N ASN A 70 -3.18 -19.34 -2.69
CA ASN A 70 -2.11 -20.13 -2.08
C ASN A 70 -0.98 -19.28 -1.49
N LEU A 71 -0.97 -17.96 -1.72
CA LEU A 71 0.10 -17.07 -1.31
C LEU A 71 0.17 -17.00 0.22
N LYS A 72 1.34 -17.29 0.75
CA LYS A 72 1.65 -17.25 2.19
C LYS A 72 2.71 -16.21 2.52
N GLN A 73 3.54 -15.84 1.55
CA GLN A 73 4.69 -14.97 1.77
C GLN A 73 4.78 -13.95 0.64
N LEU A 74 4.79 -12.67 1.02
CA LEU A 74 4.91 -11.55 0.11
C LEU A 74 5.99 -10.59 0.65
N PHE A 75 7.08 -10.47 -0.10
CA PHE A 75 8.17 -9.56 0.23
C PHE A 75 8.11 -8.33 -0.67
N LEU A 76 7.84 -7.17 -0.08
CA LEU A 76 7.73 -5.87 -0.73
C LEU A 76 8.68 -4.83 -0.11
N ASN A 77 9.56 -5.25 0.80
CA ASN A 77 10.52 -4.37 1.44
C ASN A 77 11.48 -3.72 0.42
N SER A 78 12.03 -2.57 0.76
CA SER A 78 12.96 -1.82 -0.11
C SER A 78 12.34 -1.49 -1.48
N ASN A 79 11.15 -0.90 -1.47
CA ASN A 79 10.46 -0.38 -2.65
C ASN A 79 10.11 1.10 -2.42
N MET A 80 9.26 1.67 -3.29
CA MET A 80 8.82 3.07 -3.22
C MET A 80 7.34 3.19 -2.85
N LEU A 81 6.82 2.25 -2.06
CA LEU A 81 5.42 2.21 -1.67
C LEU A 81 5.12 3.31 -0.67
N ARG A 82 4.18 4.20 -1.03
CA ARG A 82 3.65 5.21 -0.10
C ARG A 82 2.41 4.72 0.63
N THR A 83 1.65 3.82 0.04
CA THR A 83 0.46 3.23 0.65
C THR A 83 0.19 1.87 0.02
N LEU A 84 -0.76 1.13 0.58
CA LEU A 84 -1.29 -0.11 0.03
C LEU A 84 -2.78 0.08 -0.19
N THR A 85 -3.26 -0.20 -1.41
CA THR A 85 -4.67 -0.03 -1.74
C THR A 85 -5.46 -1.28 -1.42
N ASN A 86 -6.77 -1.06 -1.22
CA ASN A 86 -7.77 -2.06 -0.90
C ASN A 86 -7.58 -2.68 0.49
N ASN A 87 -8.51 -2.37 1.38
CA ASN A 87 -8.54 -2.91 2.72
C ASN A 87 -8.89 -4.39 2.63
N ILE A 88 -7.94 -5.25 2.97
CA ILE A 88 -8.14 -6.70 2.95
C ILE A 88 -8.02 -7.30 4.35
N THR A 89 -8.56 -8.50 4.50
CA THR A 89 -8.19 -9.40 5.59
C THR A 89 -7.10 -10.33 5.06
N PHE A 90 -5.97 -10.40 5.77
CA PHE A 90 -4.92 -11.35 5.42
C PHE A 90 -5.31 -12.78 5.80
N PRO A 91 -4.87 -13.80 5.04
CA PRO A 91 -4.95 -15.18 5.48
C PRO A 91 -4.16 -15.41 6.78
N ASN A 92 -4.53 -16.46 7.52
CA ASN A 92 -3.79 -16.87 8.71
C ASN A 92 -2.35 -17.28 8.35
N ASN A 93 -1.40 -16.97 9.21
CA ASN A 93 0.03 -17.27 8.99
C ASN A 93 0.58 -16.67 7.69
N PHE A 94 0.11 -15.47 7.32
CA PHE A 94 0.65 -14.74 6.18
C PHE A 94 1.89 -13.94 6.59
N HIS A 95 2.93 -13.97 5.76
CA HIS A 95 4.18 -13.26 5.98
C HIS A 95 4.24 -12.08 5.02
N LEU A 96 4.32 -10.88 5.55
CA LEU A 96 4.36 -9.64 4.78
C LEU A 96 5.57 -8.83 5.21
N LYS A 97 6.50 -8.56 4.30
CA LYS A 97 7.60 -7.62 4.54
C LYS A 97 7.37 -6.33 3.79
N LEU A 98 7.41 -5.21 4.50
CA LEU A 98 7.13 -3.87 3.99
C LEU A 98 8.14 -2.81 4.46
N SER A 99 9.11 -3.17 5.31
CA SER A 99 10.14 -2.22 5.76
C SER A 99 10.88 -1.55 4.60
N SER A 100 11.51 -0.42 4.88
CA SER A 100 12.25 0.36 3.86
C SER A 100 11.36 0.76 2.67
N ASN A 101 10.13 1.21 2.96
CA ASN A 101 9.25 1.87 2.01
C ASN A 101 8.87 3.25 2.57
N PRO A 102 8.71 4.28 1.72
CA PRO A 102 8.35 5.63 2.14
C PRO A 102 6.85 5.74 2.49
N LEU A 103 6.40 4.97 3.48
CA LEU A 103 4.98 4.82 3.82
C LEU A 103 4.40 6.11 4.39
N GLU A 104 3.28 6.54 3.82
CA GLU A 104 2.47 7.67 4.25
C GLU A 104 1.37 7.16 5.18
N CYS A 105 1.59 7.33 6.49
CA CYS A 105 0.72 6.90 7.56
C CYS A 105 -0.43 7.88 7.79
N ASP A 106 -1.29 8.01 6.78
CA ASP A 106 -2.55 8.75 6.84
C ASP A 106 -3.74 7.79 6.97
N CYS A 107 -4.96 8.31 6.86
CA CYS A 107 -6.17 7.50 6.98
C CYS A 107 -6.28 6.35 5.97
N ARG A 108 -5.63 6.43 4.80
CA ARG A 108 -5.65 5.39 3.78
C ARG A 108 -4.85 4.16 4.21
N LEU A 109 -3.82 4.34 5.05
CA LEU A 109 -3.01 3.24 5.57
C LEU A 109 -3.51 2.70 6.92
N ARG A 110 -4.56 3.31 7.49
CA ARG A 110 -5.14 2.93 8.80
C ARG A 110 -5.52 1.45 8.88
N TRP A 111 -6.07 0.90 7.80
CA TRP A 111 -6.47 -0.50 7.76
C TRP A 111 -5.29 -1.45 7.98
N LEU A 112 -4.10 -1.11 7.44
CA LEU A 112 -2.90 -1.93 7.56
C LEU A 112 -2.47 -1.99 9.01
N ARG A 113 -2.47 -0.86 9.73
CA ARG A 113 -2.20 -0.83 11.17
C ARG A 113 -3.09 -1.80 11.93
N ASN A 114 -4.39 -1.78 11.63
CA ASN A 114 -5.35 -2.66 12.29
C ASN A 114 -5.16 -4.12 11.92
N ALA A 115 -4.75 -4.42 10.68
CA ALA A 115 -4.40 -5.76 10.27
C ALA A 115 -3.15 -6.29 10.99
N LEU A 116 -2.08 -5.49 11.10
CA LEU A 116 -0.82 -5.90 11.74
C LEU A 116 -0.94 -6.06 13.26
N HIS A 117 -1.83 -5.31 13.92
CA HIS A 117 -2.04 -5.39 15.36
C HIS A 117 -2.94 -6.59 15.78
N ARG A 118 -3.57 -7.31 14.84
CA ARG A 118 -4.51 -8.39 15.18
C ARG A 118 -3.79 -9.65 15.65
N VAL A 119 -3.85 -9.89 16.96
CA VAL A 119 -3.22 -11.02 17.66
C VAL A 119 -3.86 -12.36 17.30
N GLU A 120 -5.15 -12.40 16.96
CA GLU A 120 -5.88 -13.65 16.68
C GLU A 120 -5.44 -14.33 15.38
N TYR A 121 -4.84 -13.58 14.45
CA TYR A 121 -4.41 -14.07 13.14
C TYR A 121 -3.00 -13.55 12.86
N PRO A 122 -1.95 -14.15 13.45
CA PRO A 122 -0.62 -13.56 13.44
C PRO A 122 -0.12 -13.45 11.99
N ILE A 123 -0.04 -12.22 11.53
CA ILE A 123 0.71 -11.84 10.34
C ILE A 123 2.16 -11.69 10.79
N TYR A 124 3.08 -12.40 10.15
CA TYR A 124 4.50 -12.21 10.40
C TYR A 124 4.98 -11.02 9.58
N HIS A 125 5.43 -9.96 10.24
CA HIS A 125 5.89 -8.74 9.59
C HIS A 125 7.23 -8.23 10.13
N ASP A 126 7.85 -7.35 9.37
CA ASP A 126 9.15 -6.74 9.64
C ASP A 126 9.05 -5.34 10.29
N ASP A 127 7.90 -5.03 10.90
CA ASP A 127 7.60 -3.76 11.58
C ASP A 127 7.80 -2.52 10.67
N PRO A 128 6.98 -2.36 9.63
CA PRO A 128 7.07 -1.19 8.74
C PRO A 128 6.94 0.12 9.53
N GLN A 129 7.73 1.12 9.12
CA GLN A 129 7.77 2.45 9.71
C GLN A 129 7.13 3.48 8.78
N CYS A 130 6.64 4.57 9.35
CA CYS A 130 6.13 5.71 8.60
C CYS A 130 7.29 6.61 8.14
N GLU A 131 7.20 7.11 6.92
CA GLU A 131 8.04 8.21 6.41
C GLU A 131 7.31 9.54 6.58
N THR A 132 6.02 9.56 6.26
CA THR A 132 5.16 10.74 6.39
C THR A 132 3.88 10.39 7.15
N PRO A 133 3.20 11.39 7.75
CA PRO A 133 3.63 12.77 7.94
C PRO A 133 4.81 12.89 8.93
N LYS A 134 5.51 14.04 8.93
CA LYS A 134 6.69 14.30 9.78
C LYS A 134 6.47 13.99 11.28
N ALA A 135 5.25 14.17 11.78
CA ALA A 135 4.90 13.86 13.18
C ALA A 135 4.94 12.35 13.51
N LEU A 136 4.83 11.51 12.48
CA LEU A 136 4.82 10.05 12.58
C LEU A 136 6.08 9.41 11.98
N ALA A 137 6.98 10.19 11.36
CA ALA A 137 8.22 9.70 10.78
C ALA A 137 9.01 8.79 11.75
N ASP A 138 9.59 7.72 11.21
CA ASP A 138 10.37 6.67 11.88
C ASP A 138 9.61 5.81 12.91
N LYS A 139 8.34 6.12 13.18
CA LYS A 139 7.53 5.32 14.10
C LYS A 139 7.02 4.05 13.41
N LYS A 140 7.17 2.92 14.10
CA LYS A 140 6.61 1.63 13.67
C LYS A 140 5.09 1.69 13.64
N ILE A 141 4.49 1.23 12.55
CA ILE A 141 3.03 1.26 12.33
C ILE A 141 2.27 0.57 13.48
N VAL A 142 2.77 -0.56 13.98
CA VAL A 142 2.13 -1.32 15.08
C VAL A 142 2.14 -0.59 16.42
N ALA A 143 3.09 0.32 16.64
CA ALA A 143 3.20 1.09 17.88
C ALA A 143 2.28 2.34 17.89
N LEU A 144 1.70 2.69 16.74
CA LEU A 144 0.82 3.84 16.60
C LEU A 144 -0.62 3.49 16.94
N ARG A 145 -1.36 4.49 17.44
CA ARG A 145 -2.80 4.40 17.71
C ARG A 145 -3.61 4.65 16.44
N ASP A 146 -4.80 4.07 16.37
CA ASP A 146 -5.69 4.17 15.20
C ASP A 146 -6.02 5.63 14.86
N GLU A 147 -6.22 6.46 15.89
CA GLU A 147 -6.60 7.87 15.76
C GLU A 147 -5.49 8.77 15.18
N GLN A 148 -4.26 8.25 15.05
CA GLN A 148 -3.15 8.98 14.45
C GLN A 148 -3.14 8.88 12.92
N PHE A 149 -3.84 7.91 12.33
CA PHE A 149 -3.95 7.73 10.89
C PHE A 149 -5.10 8.58 10.36
N VAL A 150 -4.83 9.87 10.17
CA VAL A 150 -5.81 10.87 9.72
C VAL A 150 -5.44 11.42 8.35
N CYS A 151 -6.46 11.72 7.54
CA CYS A 151 -6.29 12.50 6.33
C CYS A 151 -6.77 13.93 6.60
N GLY A 152 -5.99 14.92 6.16
CA GLY A 152 -6.47 16.30 6.13
C GLY A 152 -7.64 16.45 5.16
N PRO A 153 -8.47 17.48 5.30
CA PRO A 153 -9.48 17.76 4.31
C PRO A 153 -8.84 18.20 2.99
N ILE A 154 -9.43 17.81 1.87
CA ILE A 154 -9.16 18.38 0.55
C ILE A 154 -9.66 19.82 0.57
N ILE A 155 -8.74 20.77 0.71
CA ILE A 155 -9.05 22.17 0.43
C ILE A 155 -9.12 22.27 -1.11
N SER A 156 -10.31 22.49 -1.66
CA SER A 156 -10.40 22.84 -3.09
C SER A 156 -9.58 24.10 -3.29
N LYS A 157 -8.67 24.12 -4.27
CA LYS A 157 -7.87 25.32 -4.58
C LYS A 157 -8.83 26.51 -4.62
N PRO A 158 -8.68 27.50 -3.73
CA PRO A 158 -9.52 28.69 -3.83
C PRO A 158 -9.28 29.31 -5.19
N ASP A 159 -10.34 29.80 -5.83
CA ASP A 159 -10.20 30.65 -7.01
C ASP A 159 -9.31 31.83 -6.56
N LEU A 160 -8.13 31.99 -7.17
CA LEU A 160 -7.13 32.98 -6.78
C LEU A 160 -7.52 34.39 -7.27
N THR A 161 -8.79 34.75 -7.10
CA THR A 161 -9.32 36.07 -7.40
C THR A 161 -8.87 37.03 -6.31
N VAL A 162 -8.06 38.02 -6.68
CA VAL A 162 -7.67 39.10 -5.77
C VAL A 162 -8.93 39.88 -5.40
N LEU A 163 -9.31 39.82 -4.12
CA LEU A 163 -10.41 40.61 -3.56
C LEU A 163 -9.88 41.99 -3.19
N ILE A 164 -10.33 43.01 -3.93
CA ILE A 164 -10.08 44.41 -3.62
C ILE A 164 -11.34 44.96 -2.97
N ALA A 165 -11.21 45.49 -1.77
CA ALA A 165 -12.29 46.17 -1.04
C ALA A 165 -11.78 47.50 -0.50
N THR A 166 -12.66 48.50 -0.47
CA THR A 166 -12.37 49.82 0.07
C THR A 166 -12.69 49.90 1.57
N THR A 167 -12.15 50.92 2.26
CA THR A 167 -12.34 51.10 3.69
C THR A 167 -13.83 51.25 4.03
N GLY A 168 -14.38 50.28 4.77
CA GLY A 168 -15.80 50.24 5.15
C GLY A 168 -16.62 49.18 4.41
N GLU A 169 -16.07 48.54 3.37
CA GLU A 169 -16.71 47.42 2.69
C GLU A 169 -16.43 46.07 3.37
N VAL A 170 -17.38 45.14 3.26
CA VAL A 170 -17.23 43.77 3.77
C VAL A 170 -16.69 42.88 2.65
N ALA A 171 -15.45 42.42 2.82
CA ALA A 171 -14.83 41.42 1.95
C ALA A 171 -14.98 40.02 2.55
N THR A 172 -15.45 39.05 1.74
CA THR A 172 -15.61 37.65 2.17
C THR A 172 -14.65 36.75 1.42
N LEU A 173 -13.73 36.11 2.15
CA LEU A 173 -12.88 35.04 1.63
C LEU A 173 -13.59 33.70 1.79
N ARG A 174 -13.73 32.95 0.70
CA ARG A 174 -14.35 31.62 0.71
C ARG A 174 -13.30 30.54 0.58
N CYS A 175 -13.30 29.60 1.51
CA CYS A 175 -12.49 28.39 1.46
C CYS A 175 -13.43 27.19 1.49
N ASP A 176 -13.59 26.52 0.35
CA ASP A 176 -14.38 25.29 0.29
C ASP A 176 -13.49 24.10 0.72
N VAL A 177 -13.95 23.36 1.73
CA VAL A 177 -13.21 22.28 2.37
C VAL A 177 -14.02 20.99 2.18
N SER A 178 -13.44 20.03 1.47
CA SER A 178 -14.04 18.73 1.18
C SER A 178 -13.32 17.64 1.97
N CYS A 179 -14.03 16.70 2.60
CA CYS A 179 -13.40 15.50 3.16
C CYS A 179 -13.64 14.32 2.22
N LEU A 180 -12.69 13.39 2.09
CA LEU A 180 -12.99 12.08 1.53
C LEU A 180 -13.99 11.41 2.47
N ARG A 181 -15.26 11.34 2.06
CA ARG A 181 -16.27 10.55 2.77
C ARG A 181 -15.87 9.08 2.66
N PHE A 182 -15.16 8.56 3.67
CA PHE A 182 -15.15 7.13 3.91
C PHE A 182 -16.46 6.80 4.62
N THR A 183 -17.42 6.23 3.90
CA THR A 183 -18.56 5.57 4.52
C THR A 183 -18.02 4.46 5.41
N VAL A 184 -17.98 4.72 6.72
CA VAL A 184 -17.95 3.65 7.71
C VAL A 184 -19.29 2.95 7.56
N LEU A 185 -19.32 1.85 6.82
CA LEU A 185 -20.40 0.88 6.94
C LEU A 185 -20.30 0.32 8.36
N SER A 186 -20.96 1.00 9.31
CA SER A 186 -21.34 0.40 10.58
C SER A 186 -22.29 -0.73 10.26
N ILE A 187 -21.77 -1.95 10.25
CA ILE A 187 -22.58 -3.15 10.36
C ILE A 187 -23.07 -3.18 11.81
N LYS A 188 -24.36 -2.97 11.99
CA LYS A 188 -25.09 -3.32 13.22
C LYS A 188 -25.21 -4.83 13.33
#